data_AF-A0A6I1ZPI0-F1
#
_entry.id   AF-A0A6I1ZPI0-F1
#
_cell.length_a   1.000
_cell.length_b   1.000
_cell.length_c   1.000
_cell.angle_alpha   90.00
_cell.angle_beta   90.00
_cell.angle_gamma   90.00
#
_symmetry.space_group_name_H-M   'P 1'
#
loop_
_entity.id
_entity.type
_entity.pdbx_description
1 polymer ?
#
loop_
_entity_poly.entity_id
_entity_poly.type
_entity_poly.pdbx_seq_one_letter_code
_entity_poly.pdbx_strand_id
1 'polypeptide(L)'
;MPKRIRAVIFDLDNTLLDFMKMKDAAIRSAVDAMVEAGLAVEKEEAVRAIREIYSTKGYEYQEVLDDYLRQRSGRVDYKYLASAVVAYRRAKEASLMLYPRVNV
;
A
#
# COMPACT_ATOMS: atom_id res chain seq x y z
N MET A 1 10.50 35.01 -31.81
CA MET A 1 10.47 35.09 -30.33
C MET A 1 10.49 33.67 -29.77
N PRO A 2 11.31 33.35 -28.76
CA PRO A 2 11.25 32.04 -28.13
C PRO A 2 9.87 31.87 -27.47
N LYS A 3 9.26 30.69 -27.63
CA LYS A 3 7.96 30.40 -27.03
C LYS A 3 8.11 30.44 -25.50
N ARG A 4 7.38 31.36 -24.86
CA ARG A 4 7.30 31.44 -23.38
C ARG A 4 6.44 30.28 -22.89
N ILE A 5 6.96 29.46 -21.96
CA ILE A 5 6.15 28.40 -21.32
C ILE A 5 5.03 29.08 -20.54
N ARG A 6 3.78 28.66 -20.78
CA ARG A 6 2.59 29.23 -20.15
C ARG A 6 2.01 28.36 -19.04
N ALA A 7 2.30 27.06 -19.09
CA ALA A 7 1.82 26.09 -18.11
C ALA A 7 2.77 24.89 -18.06
N VAL A 8 2.80 24.24 -16.90
CA VAL A 8 3.40 22.93 -16.67
C VAL A 8 2.34 22.10 -15.95
N ILE A 9 2.08 20.89 -16.43
CA ILE A 9 1.12 19.95 -15.86
C ILE A 9 1.92 18.82 -15.23
N PHE A 10 1.58 18.46 -13.99
CA PHE A 10 2.22 17.39 -13.25
C PHE A 10 1.24 16.24 -13.06
N ASP A 11 1.77 15.02 -13.10
CA ASP A 11 1.12 13.88 -12.50
C ASP A 11 1.20 13.98 -10.95
N LEU A 12 0.40 13.18 -10.24
CA LEU A 12 0.38 13.16 -8.78
C LEU A 12 1.28 12.06 -8.23
N ASP A 13 0.99 10.80 -8.56
CA ASP A 13 1.62 9.65 -7.95
C ASP A 13 3.05 9.47 -8.45
N ASN A 14 3.99 9.33 -7.50
CA ASN A 14 5.43 9.26 -7.79
C ASN A 14 5.97 10.48 -8.59
N THR A 15 5.25 11.59 -8.59
CA THR A 15 5.69 12.89 -9.14
C THR A 15 5.64 13.98 -8.07
N LEU A 16 4.47 14.17 -7.45
CA LEU A 16 4.28 15.10 -6.34
C LEU A 16 4.12 14.36 -5.01
N LEU A 17 3.48 13.19 -5.02
CA LEU A 17 3.21 12.33 -3.88
C LEU A 17 4.16 11.12 -3.86
N ASP A 18 4.71 10.78 -2.69
CA ASP A 18 5.46 9.54 -2.50
C ASP A 18 4.50 8.35 -2.28
N PHE A 19 3.85 7.96 -3.38
CA PHE A 19 2.85 6.89 -3.39
C PHE A 19 3.44 5.54 -2.93
N MET A 20 4.68 5.24 -3.32
CA MET A 20 5.34 3.99 -2.97
C MET A 20 5.60 3.88 -1.46
N LYS A 21 6.07 4.96 -0.83
CA LYS A 21 6.27 4.98 0.62
C LYS A 21 4.95 4.87 1.39
N MET A 22 3.91 5.58 0.93
CA MET A 22 2.55 5.44 1.48
C MET A 22 2.07 3.99 1.39
N LYS A 23 2.23 3.36 0.21
CA LYS A 23 1.84 1.97 -0.03
C LYS A 23 2.58 1.01 0.89
N ASP A 24 3.88 1.22 1.10
CA ASP A 24 4.68 0.37 1.97
C ASP A 24 4.24 0.44 3.43
N ALA A 25 4.01 1.66 3.93
CA ALA A 25 3.51 1.86 5.29
C ALA A 25 2.15 1.16 5.51
N ALA A 26 1.25 1.26 4.52
CA ALA A 26 -0.04 0.60 4.56
C ALA A 26 0.09 -0.94 4.59
N ILE A 27 0.93 -1.53 3.74
CA ILE A 27 1.18 -2.98 3.71
C ILE A 27 1.76 -3.46 5.04
N ARG A 28 2.80 -2.78 5.55
CA ARG A 28 3.45 -3.17 6.81
C ARG A 28 2.46 -3.12 7.98
N SER A 29 1.65 -2.07 8.07
CA SER A 29 0.63 -1.93 9.11
C SER A 29 -0.47 -3.00 9.00
N ALA A 30 -0.86 -3.38 7.77
CA ALA A 30 -1.81 -4.46 7.56
C ALA A 30 -1.27 -5.80 8.07
N VAL A 31 0.00 -6.10 7.78
CA VAL A 31 0.66 -7.32 8.27
C VAL A 31 0.77 -7.32 9.79
N ASP A 32 1.17 -6.20 10.39
CA ASP A 32 1.23 -6.05 11.85
C ASP A 32 -0.12 -6.37 12.51
N ALA A 33 -1.20 -5.79 11.98
CA ALA A 33 -2.55 -6.03 12.51
C ALA A 33 -2.98 -7.50 12.37
N MET A 34 -2.60 -8.18 11.29
CA MET A 34 -2.89 -9.61 11.14
C MET A 34 -2.13 -10.45 12.18
N VAL A 35 -0.85 -10.14 12.41
CA VAL A 35 -0.01 -10.84 13.41
C VAL A 35 -0.56 -10.59 14.82
N GLU A 36 -0.93 -9.35 15.15
CA GLU A 36 -1.58 -8.99 16.43
C GLU A 36 -2.92 -9.71 16.61
N ALA A 37 -3.67 -9.92 15.52
CA ALA A 37 -4.90 -10.70 15.54
C ALA A 37 -4.66 -12.22 15.68
N GLY A 38 -3.41 -12.68 15.62
CA GLY A 38 -3.01 -14.08 15.84
C GLY A 38 -2.61 -14.85 14.58
N LEU A 39 -2.40 -14.17 13.44
CA LEU A 39 -1.89 -14.83 12.24
C LEU A 39 -0.42 -15.21 12.41
N ALA A 40 -0.11 -16.51 12.41
CA ALA A 40 1.25 -17.03 12.55
C ALA A 40 2.04 -16.95 11.22
N VAL A 41 2.72 -15.81 11.00
CA VAL A 41 3.56 -15.55 9.83
C VAL A 41 4.79 -14.73 10.20
N GLU A 42 5.88 -14.92 9.46
CA GLU A 42 7.03 -14.01 9.50
C GLU A 42 6.68 -12.71 8.78
N LYS A 43 6.79 -11.58 9.50
CA LYS A 43 6.32 -10.27 9.03
C LYS A 43 6.92 -9.87 7.68
N GLU A 44 8.24 -9.99 7.53
CA GLU A 44 8.91 -9.56 6.31
C GLU A 44 8.62 -10.50 5.12
N GLU A 45 8.32 -11.77 5.37
CA GLU A 45 7.86 -12.69 4.33
C GLU A 45 6.46 -12.31 3.85
N ALA A 46 5.56 -12.02 4.78
CA ALA A 46 4.20 -11.57 4.47
C ALA A 46 4.19 -10.26 3.68
N VAL A 47 5.01 -9.27 4.10
CA VAL A 47 5.16 -8.00 3.37
C VAL A 47 5.67 -8.24 1.94
N ARG A 48 6.68 -9.10 1.76
CA ARG A 48 7.19 -9.43 0.43
C ARG A 48 6.13 -10.11 -0.44
N ALA A 49 5.38 -11.06 0.10
CA ALA A 49 4.31 -11.75 -0.63
C ALA A 49 3.20 -10.78 -1.09
N ILE A 50 2.78 -9.85 -0.23
CA ILE A 50 1.79 -8.83 -0.60
C ILE A 50 2.32 -7.88 -1.69
N ARG A 51 3.59 -7.46 -1.59
CA ARG A 51 4.24 -6.65 -2.63
C ARG A 51 4.31 -7.40 -3.97
N GLU A 52 4.55 -8.70 -3.95
CA GLU A 52 4.59 -9.51 -5.17
C GLU A 52 3.21 -9.60 -5.86
N ILE A 53 2.13 -9.73 -5.07
CA ILE A 53 0.77 -9.68 -5.60
C ILE A 53 0.52 -8.32 -6.27
N TYR A 54 0.93 -7.21 -5.65
CA TYR A 54 0.84 -5.89 -6.26
C TYR A 54 1.69 -5.73 -7.52
N SER A 55 2.92 -6.25 -7.52
CA SER A 55 3.80 -6.25 -8.69
C SER A 55 3.16 -6.96 -9.88
N THR A 56 2.44 -8.05 -9.61
CA THR A 56 1.78 -8.87 -10.63
C THR A 56 0.45 -8.28 -11.10
N LYS A 57 -0.37 -7.76 -10.17
CA LYS A 57 -1.76 -7.34 -10.45
C LYS A 57 -1.94 -5.83 -10.62
N GLY A 58 -0.90 -5.05 -10.34
CA GLY A 58 -0.92 -3.60 -10.35
C GLY A 58 -1.23 -3.00 -8.97
N TYR A 59 -0.65 -1.83 -8.69
CA TYR A 59 -0.71 -1.17 -7.38
C TYR A 59 -2.09 -0.64 -6.97
N GLU A 60 -3.05 -0.61 -7.91
CA GLU A 60 -4.45 -0.25 -7.68
C GLU A 60 -5.36 -1.46 -7.41
N TYR A 61 -4.81 -2.68 -7.40
CA TYR A 61 -5.58 -3.89 -7.12
C TYR A 61 -6.16 -3.87 -5.70
N GLN A 62 -7.48 -4.04 -5.59
CA GLN A 62 -8.21 -3.83 -4.34
C GLN A 62 -8.22 -5.05 -3.41
N GLU A 63 -8.15 -6.26 -3.95
CA GLU A 63 -8.30 -7.52 -3.18
C GLU A 63 -6.95 -8.16 -2.82
N VAL A 64 -5.89 -7.35 -2.70
CA VAL A 64 -4.53 -7.86 -2.44
C VAL A 64 -4.43 -8.68 -1.15
N LEU A 65 -5.19 -8.28 -0.12
CA LEU A 65 -5.16 -8.89 1.21
C LEU A 65 -5.93 -10.22 1.21
N ASP A 66 -7.06 -10.26 0.49
CA ASP A 66 -7.83 -11.48 0.24
C ASP A 66 -6.97 -12.54 -0.45
N ASP A 67 -6.24 -12.13 -1.49
CA ASP A 67 -5.37 -13.04 -2.24
C ASP A 67 -4.20 -13.53 -1.41
N TYR A 68 -3.58 -12.66 -0.62
CA TYR A 68 -2.54 -13.08 0.31
C TYR A 68 -3.06 -14.15 1.30
N LEU A 69 -4.24 -13.93 1.88
CA LEU A 69 -4.86 -14.88 2.81
C LEU A 69 -5.24 -16.21 2.13
N ARG A 70 -5.78 -16.15 0.89
CA ARG A 70 -6.08 -17.33 0.07
C ARG A 70 -4.83 -18.12 -0.26
N GLN A 71 -3.75 -17.46 -0.71
CA GLN A 71 -2.48 -18.13 -1.01
C GLN A 71 -1.89 -18.82 0.23
N ARG A 72 -2.05 -18.21 1.40
CA ARG A 72 -1.49 -18.73 2.65
C ARG A 72 -2.26 -19.88 3.29
N SER A 73 -3.60 -19.82 3.23
CA SER A 73 -4.49 -20.68 4.03
C SER A 73 -5.58 -21.41 3.23
N GLY A 74 -5.62 -21.21 1.91
CA GLY A 74 -6.62 -21.76 1.00
C GLY A 74 -8.00 -21.10 1.10
N ARG A 75 -8.17 -20.13 2.01
CA ARG A 75 -9.43 -19.40 2.24
C ARG A 75 -9.15 -17.95 2.67
N VAL A 76 -10.18 -17.11 2.64
CA VAL A 76 -10.12 -15.79 3.27
C VAL A 76 -10.64 -15.92 4.70
N ASP A 77 -9.76 -15.72 5.69
CA ASP A 77 -10.18 -15.60 7.08
C ASP A 77 -10.56 -14.13 7.37
N TYR A 78 -11.85 -13.89 7.57
CA TYR A 78 -12.39 -12.54 7.73
C TYR A 78 -11.92 -11.84 9.01
N LYS A 79 -11.48 -12.58 10.04
CA LYS A 79 -10.88 -11.97 11.23
C LYS A 79 -9.60 -11.22 10.86
N TYR A 80 -8.69 -11.89 10.14
CA TYR A 80 -7.43 -11.29 9.70
C TYR A 80 -7.69 -10.22 8.65
N LEU A 81 -8.57 -10.48 7.67
CA LEU A 81 -8.90 -9.49 6.64
C LEU A 81 -9.42 -8.18 7.24
N ALA A 82 -10.37 -8.25 8.18
CA ALA A 82 -10.93 -7.05 8.80
C ALA A 82 -9.87 -6.24 9.55
N SER A 83 -9.01 -6.91 10.34
CA SER A 83 -7.91 -6.24 11.04
C SER A 83 -6.93 -5.56 10.07
N ALA A 84 -6.57 -6.26 8.99
CA ALA A 84 -5.64 -5.79 7.97
C ALA A 84 -6.19 -4.58 7.22
N VAL A 85 -7.45 -4.61 6.78
CA VAL A 85 -8.09 -3.52 6.01
C VAL A 85 -8.17 -2.24 6.84
N VAL A 86 -8.56 -2.35 8.11
CA VAL A 86 -8.65 -1.18 9.01
C VAL A 86 -7.27 -0.55 9.21
N ALA A 87 -6.25 -1.36 9.51
CA ALA A 87 -4.89 -0.88 9.73
C ALA A 87 -4.29 -0.29 8.45
N TYR A 88 -4.45 -0.98 7.31
CA TYR A 88 -4.00 -0.52 6.00
C TYR A 88 -4.55 0.86 5.66
N ARG A 89 -5.87 1.08 5.83
CA ARG A 89 -6.51 2.36 5.50
C ARG A 89 -6.00 3.50 6.39
N ARG A 90 -5.91 3.26 7.70
CA ARG A 90 -5.39 4.25 8.65
C ARG A 90 -3.94 4.63 8.35
N ALA A 91 -3.09 3.64 8.10
CA ALA A 91 -1.69 3.88 7.77
C ALA A 91 -1.52 4.56 6.39
N LYS A 92 -2.34 4.19 5.40
CA LYS A 92 -2.37 4.86 4.09
C LYS A 92 -2.68 6.34 4.26
N GLU A 93 -3.75 6.68 4.98
CA GLU A 93 -4.14 8.08 5.22
C GLU A 93 -3.07 8.85 6.00
N ALA A 94 -2.50 8.26 7.05
CA ALA A 94 -1.47 8.90 7.86
C ALA A 94 -0.13 9.08 7.13
N SER A 95 0.13 8.28 6.09
CA SER A 95 1.39 8.28 5.33
C SER A 95 1.30 9.03 4.00
N LEU A 96 0.19 9.74 3.75
CA LEU A 96 0.05 10.62 2.60
C LEU A 96 1.02 11.79 2.74
N MET A 97 2.15 11.70 2.06
CA MET A 97 3.20 12.71 2.08
C MET A 97 3.69 13.05 0.68
N LEU A 98 3.96 14.34 0.48
CA LEU A 98 4.57 14.83 -0.73
C LEU A 98 6.07 14.56 -0.74
N TYR A 99 6.67 14.53 -1.94
CA TYR A 99 8.12 14.49 -2.05
C TYR A 99 8.76 15.75 -1.45
N PRO A 100 10.03 15.65 -1.00
CA PRO A 100 10.77 16.82 -0.53
C PRO A 100 10.72 17.96 -1.57
N ARG A 101 10.47 19.19 -1.10
CA ARG A 101 10.39 20.43 -1.91
C ARG A 101 9.15 20.57 -2.78
N VAL A 102 8.18 19.65 -2.68
CA VAL A 102 6.82 19.92 -3.12
C VAL A 102 6.12 20.66 -1.98
N ASN A 103 5.77 21.92 -2.22
CA ASN A 103 5.15 22.80 -1.23
C ASN A 103 3.65 22.92 -1.52
N VAL A 104 2.82 22.95 -0.47
CA VAL A 104 1.36 23.16 -0.54
C VAL A 104 1.03 24.59 -0.19
#